data_AF-A0A158C062-F1
#
_entry.id   AF-A0A158C062-F1
#
_cell.length_a   1.000
_cell.length_b   1.000
_cell.length_c   1.000
_cell.angle_alpha   90.00
_cell.angle_beta   90.00
_cell.angle_gamma   90.00
#
_symmetry.space_group_name_H-M   'P 1'
#
loop_
_entity.id
_entity.type
_entity.pdbx_description
1 polymer ?
#
loop_
_entity_poly.entity_id
_entity_poly.type
_entity_poly.pdbx_seq_one_letter_code
_entity_poly.pdbx_strand_id
1 'polypeptide(L)'
;MVSLSAELDHLRQADVHIADAVHRIALQQSLIASMPAGSAQRARAETLLLTMQTTLTQFTVHRAAIVESIARLREQGTDEAR
;
A
#
# COMPACT_ATOMS: atom_id res chain seq x y z
N MET A 1 -13.39 3.71 -20.13
CA MET A 1 -13.89 2.50 -19.46
C MET A 1 -12.65 1.71 -19.03
N VAL A 2 -12.45 1.46 -17.74
CA VAL A 2 -11.29 0.67 -17.28
C VAL A 2 -11.58 -0.81 -17.57
N SER A 3 -10.61 -1.54 -18.12
CA SER A 3 -10.79 -2.96 -18.45
C SER A 3 -10.39 -3.84 -17.27
N LEU A 4 -10.94 -5.06 -17.21
CA LEU A 4 -10.57 -6.06 -16.21
C LEU A 4 -9.05 -6.34 -16.20
N SER A 5 -8.41 -6.38 -17.37
CA SER A 5 -6.96 -6.57 -17.48
C SER A 5 -6.18 -5.43 -16.82
N ALA A 6 -6.60 -4.18 -17.05
CA ALA A 6 -5.92 -3.03 -16.47
C ALA A 6 -6.02 -3.01 -14.93
N GLU A 7 -7.19 -3.37 -14.36
CA GLU A 7 -7.33 -3.45 -12.91
C GLU A 7 -6.51 -4.57 -12.28
N LEU A 8 -6.34 -5.70 -12.98
CA LEU A 8 -5.45 -6.78 -12.52
C LEU A 8 -3.99 -6.34 -12.50
N ASP A 9 -3.57 -5.52 -13.46
CA ASP A 9 -2.22 -4.93 -13.47
C ASP A 9 -2.04 -3.92 -12.33
N HIS A 10 -3.03 -3.05 -12.10
CA HIS A 10 -3.02 -2.14 -10.95
C HIS A 10 -2.96 -2.88 -9.62
N LEU A 11 -3.70 -4.00 -9.48
CA LEU A 11 -3.68 -4.83 -8.27
C LEU A 11 -2.27 -5.38 -8.01
N ARG A 12 -1.61 -5.91 -9.04
CA ARG A 12 -0.24 -6.42 -8.94
C ARG A 12 0.74 -5.32 -8.53
N GLN A 13 0.59 -4.13 -9.10
CA GLN A 13 1.42 -2.98 -8.76
C GLN A 13 1.19 -2.52 -7.31
N ALA A 14 -0.07 -2.49 -6.86
CA ALA A 14 -0.42 -2.16 -5.48
C ALA A 14 0.20 -3.16 -4.49
N ASP A 15 0.18 -4.46 -4.80
CA ASP A 15 0.83 -5.50 -3.99
C ASP A 15 2.34 -5.27 -3.86
N VAL A 16 3.01 -4.93 -4.96
CA VAL A 16 4.46 -4.60 -4.96
C VAL A 16 4.75 -3.37 -4.09
N HIS A 17 3.98 -2.30 -4.23
CA HIS A 17 4.17 -1.08 -3.44
C HIS A 17 3.92 -1.31 -1.95
N ILE A 18 2.95 -2.15 -1.58
CA ILE A 18 2.69 -2.52 -0.19
C ILE A 18 3.87 -3.31 0.38
N ALA A 19 4.39 -4.30 -0.36
CA ALA A 19 5.53 -5.09 0.08
C ALA A 19 6.78 -4.22 0.30
N ASP A 20 7.09 -3.31 -0.64
CA ASP A 20 8.19 -2.36 -0.50
C ASP A 20 7.99 -1.42 0.69
N ALA A 21 6.80 -0.85 0.86
CA ALA A 21 6.50 0.02 1.99
C ALA A 21 6.67 -0.68 3.35
N VAL A 22 6.21 -1.93 3.47
CA VAL A 22 6.42 -2.76 4.67
C VAL A 22 7.91 -2.98 4.95
N HIS A 23 8.69 -3.31 3.92
CA HIS A 23 10.13 -3.50 4.07
C HIS A 23 10.83 -2.22 4.55
N ARG A 24 10.52 -1.08 3.92
CA ARG A 24 11.10 0.22 4.28
C ARG A 24 10.71 0.66 5.69
N ILE A 25 9.48 0.38 6.13
CA ILE A 25 9.04 0.63 7.51
C ILE A 25 9.88 -0.18 8.52
N ALA A 26 10.13 -1.45 8.25
CA ALA A 26 10.96 -2.30 9.12
C ALA A 26 12.41 -1.77 9.21
N LEU A 27 12.98 -1.32 8.09
CA LEU A 27 14.29 -0.67 8.08
C LEU A 27 14.30 0.62 8.91
N GLN A 28 13.28 1.46 8.76
CA GLN A 28 13.16 2.72 9.51
C GLN A 28 13.01 2.48 11.02
N GLN A 29 12.25 1.46 11.42
CA GLN A 29 12.13 1.05 12.82
C GLN A 29 13.48 0.59 13.38
N SER A 30 14.24 -0.20 12.62
CA SER A 30 15.58 -0.65 13.00
C SER A 30 16.55 0.52 13.15
N LEU A 31 16.48 1.50 12.24
CA LEU A 31 17.26 2.73 12.31
C LEU A 31 16.94 3.52 13.59
N ILE A 32 15.66 3.74 13.90
CA ILE A 32 15.22 4.43 15.14
C ILE A 32 15.73 3.70 16.39
N ALA A 33 15.69 2.37 16.40
CA ALA A 33 16.17 1.56 17.53
C ALA A 33 17.67 1.78 17.81
N SER A 34 18.47 2.05 16.78
CA SER A 34 19.90 2.34 16.92
C SER A 34 20.22 3.78 17.37
N MET A 35 19.23 4.68 17.35
CA MET A 35 19.44 6.10 17.67
C MET A 35 19.37 6.40 19.18
N PRO A 36 20.20 7.33 19.69
CA PRO A 36 20.12 7.79 21.07
C PRO A 36 18.72 8.31 21.42
N ALA A 37 18.20 7.88 22.56
CA ALA A 37 16.93 8.35 23.10
C ALA A 37 16.98 9.88 23.33
N GLY A 38 15.87 10.55 23.03
CA GLY A 38 15.76 12.01 23.18
C GLY A 38 16.55 12.84 22.17
N SER A 39 17.28 12.22 21.23
CA SER A 39 17.95 12.98 20.16
C SER A 39 16.95 13.58 19.19
N ALA A 40 17.22 14.80 18.71
CA ALA A 40 16.39 15.47 17.71
C ALA A 40 16.28 14.66 16.41
N GLN A 41 17.34 13.92 16.06
CA GLN A 41 17.39 13.02 14.92
C GLN A 41 16.40 11.86 15.08
N ARG A 42 16.32 11.28 16.29
CA ARG A 42 15.34 10.24 16.60
C ARG A 42 13.90 10.72 16.45
N ALA A 43 13.58 11.90 16.99
CA ALA A 43 12.24 12.49 16.86
C ALA A 43 11.82 12.72 15.39
N ARG A 44 12.76 13.17 14.54
CA ARG A 44 12.53 13.30 13.10
C ARG A 44 12.31 11.95 12.42
N ALA A 45 13.11 10.94 12.79
CA ALA A 45 12.99 9.59 12.27
C ALA A 45 11.64 8.95 12.65
N GLU A 46 11.16 9.18 13.88
CA GLU A 46 9.84 8.73 14.36
C GLU A 46 8.70 9.43 13.61
N THR A 47 8.84 10.72 13.32
CA THR A 47 7.87 11.47 12.49
C THR A 47 7.79 10.89 11.08
N LEU A 48 8.95 10.60 10.46
CA LEU A 48 9.00 9.95 9.16
C LEU A 48 8.33 8.57 9.20
N LEU A 49 8.58 7.77 10.24
CA LEU A 49 7.96 6.46 10.42
C LEU A 49 6.43 6.56 10.45
N LEU A 50 5.88 7.55 11.17
CA LEU A 50 4.43 7.79 11.22
C LEU A 50 3.86 8.13 9.84
N THR A 51 4.56 8.97 9.07
CA THR A 51 4.16 9.27 7.69
C THR A 51 4.18 8.01 6.83
N MET A 52 5.23 7.18 6.92
CA MET A 52 5.34 5.93 6.16
C MET A 52 4.20 4.96 6.50
N GLN A 53 3.84 4.82 7.78
CA GLN A 53 2.71 3.99 8.23
C GLN A 53 1.36 4.51 7.72
N THR A 54 1.20 5.84 7.70
CA THR A 54 0.00 6.48 7.13
C THR A 54 -0.10 6.21 5.62
N THR A 55 1.01 6.33 4.89
CA THR A 55 1.07 6.02 3.45
C THR A 55 0.78 4.54 3.18
N LEU A 56 1.30 3.61 4.00
CA LEU A 56 0.98 2.19 3.88
C LEU A 56 -0.52 1.94 4.03
N THR A 57 -1.17 2.60 5.00
CA THR A 57 -2.63 2.53 5.16
C THR A 57 -3.37 3.03 3.91
N GLN A 58 -2.87 4.07 3.25
CA GLN A 58 -3.47 4.54 1.99
C GLN A 58 -3.30 3.53 0.85
N PHE A 59 -2.15 2.86 0.76
CA PHE A 59 -1.96 1.79 -0.23
C PHE A 59 -2.90 0.59 0.00
N THR A 60 -3.13 0.20 1.25
CA THR A 60 -4.05 -0.92 1.55
C THR A 60 -5.50 -0.55 1.22
N VAL A 61 -5.92 0.70 1.50
CA VAL A 61 -7.24 1.21 1.09
C VAL A 61 -7.36 1.23 -0.44
N HIS A 62 -6.35 1.72 -1.15
CA HIS A 62 -6.35 1.74 -2.61
C HIS A 62 -6.45 0.33 -3.22
N ARG A 63 -5.68 -0.63 -2.68
CA ARG A 63 -5.76 -2.03 -3.07
C ARG A 63 -7.17 -2.60 -2.90
N ALA A 64 -7.83 -2.32 -1.78
CA ALA A 64 -9.18 -2.78 -1.53
C ALA A 64 -10.17 -2.24 -2.58
N ALA A 65 -10.05 -0.96 -2.95
CA ALA A 65 -10.87 -0.36 -4.00
C ALA A 65 -10.65 -1.01 -5.38
N ILE A 66 -9.42 -1.38 -5.72
CA ILE A 66 -9.12 -2.12 -6.96
C ILE A 66 -9.78 -3.51 -6.94
N VAL A 67 -9.67 -4.24 -5.83
CA VAL A 67 -10.31 -5.56 -5.68
C VAL A 67 -11.83 -5.46 -5.86
N GLU A 68 -12.45 -4.43 -5.29
CA GLU A 68 -13.88 -4.17 -5.45
C GLU A 68 -14.25 -3.83 -6.91
N SER A 69 -13.41 -3.04 -7.60
CA SER A 69 -13.56 -2.73 -9.03
C SER A 69 -13.53 -4.01 -9.88
N ILE A 70 -12.56 -4.90 -9.63
CA ILE A 70 -12.43 -6.19 -10.31
C ILE A 70 -13.67 -7.06 -10.11
N ALA A 71 -14.20 -7.12 -8.89
CA ALA A 71 -15.39 -7.90 -8.60
C ALA A 71 -16.59 -7.44 -9.45
N ARG A 72 -16.85 -6.13 -9.50
CA ARG A 72 -17.92 -5.55 -10.34
C ARG A 72 -17.72 -5.83 -11.83
N LEU A 73 -16.50 -5.67 -12.34
CA LEU A 73 -16.20 -5.92 -13.76
C LEU A 73 -16.41 -7.38 -14.15
N ARG A 74 -16.13 -8.32 -13.23
CA ARG A 74 -16.38 -9.75 -13.45
C ARG A 74 -17.86 -10.09 -13.47
N GLU A 75 -18.65 -9.49 -12.58
CA GLU A 75 -20.11 -9.67 -12.57
C GLU A 75 -20.73 -9.19 -13.89
N GLN A 76 -20.34 -7.99 -14.34
CA GLN A 76 -20.83 -7.41 -15.60
C GLN A 76 -20.47 -8.26 -16.83
N GLY A 77 -19.23 -8.77 -16.90
CA GLY A 77 -18.81 -9.67 -18.00
C GLY A 77 -19.45 -11.06 -17.95
N THR A 78 -20.02 -11.46 -16.82
CA THR A 78 -20.73 -12.75 -16.67
C THR A 78 -22.22 -12.63 -17.04
N ASP A 79 -22.82 -11.45 -16.86
CA ASP A 79 -24.20 -11.17 -17.27
C ASP A 79 -24.38 -11.03 -18.80
N GLU A 80 -23.35 -10.58 -19.53
CA GLU A 80 -23.40 -10.52 -21.01
C GLU A 80 -23.31 -11.90 -21.69
N ALA A 81 -22.93 -12.95 -20.96
CA ALA A 81 -22.75 -14.31 -21.48
C ALA A 81 -23.95 -15.25 -21.19
N ARG A 82 -25.04 -14.73 -20.62
CA ARG A 82 -26.29 -15.46 -20.33
C ARG A 82 -27.43 -14.97 -21.22
#